data_AF-A0A8B7CCJ1-F1
#
_entry.id   AF-A0A8B7CCJ1-F1
#
_cell.length_a   1.000
_cell.length_b   1.000
_cell.length_c   1.000
_cell.angle_alpha   90.00
_cell.angle_beta   90.00
_cell.angle_gamma   90.00
#
_symmetry.space_group_name_H-M   'P 1'
#
loop_
_entity.id
_entity.type
_entity.pdbx_description
1 polymer ?
#
loop_
_entity_poly.entity_id
_entity_poly.type
_entity_poly.pdbx_seq_one_letter_code
_entity_poly.pdbx_strand_id
1 'polypeptide(L)'
;MFCTPFLRQMSTWMGLVPATKKNFIRYLEAGYSCIIIPGGVQEIIYMNHNYEVAFLKRRRGFVQVAIETGSPLVPVFCFGQTNVYKWWKPQGKFYIHVARAIRFAPLIFWGAFGSPIPYRKPIDIIVGRPIEIRQNLNPSREEVAEVHARFVSAIEKLFVRYREVTGLNNIELKIV
;
A
#
# COMPACT_ATOMS: atom_id res chain seq x y z
N MET A 1 -2.25 -13.53 -4.61
CA MET A 1 -3.29 -12.97 -5.52
C MET A 1 -3.23 -13.60 -6.91
N PHE A 2 -2.17 -13.40 -7.70
CA PHE A 2 -2.10 -13.94 -9.08
C PHE A 2 -1.83 -15.45 -9.20
N CYS A 3 -1.45 -16.13 -8.11
CA CYS A 3 -1.28 -17.59 -8.08
C CYS A 3 -2.53 -18.36 -7.65
N THR A 4 -3.60 -17.66 -7.22
CA THR A 4 -4.83 -18.28 -6.71
C THR A 4 -5.88 -18.31 -7.84
N PRO A 5 -6.44 -19.49 -8.19
CA PRO A 5 -7.51 -19.59 -9.18
C PRO A 5 -8.74 -18.75 -8.75
N PHE A 6 -9.53 -18.27 -9.70
CA PHE A 6 -10.61 -17.26 -9.54
C PHE A 6 -10.13 -15.83 -9.20
N LEU A 7 -9.33 -15.64 -8.14
CA LEU A 7 -8.80 -14.31 -7.77
C LEU A 7 -7.95 -13.69 -8.88
N ARG A 8 -7.19 -14.52 -9.62
CA ARG A 8 -6.43 -14.06 -10.80
C ARG A 8 -7.34 -13.46 -11.87
N GLN A 9 -8.47 -14.11 -12.19
CA GLN A 9 -9.38 -13.65 -13.25
C GLN A 9 -10.06 -12.34 -12.86
N MET A 10 -10.57 -12.26 -11.63
CA MET A 10 -11.15 -11.02 -11.10
C MET A 10 -10.12 -9.87 -11.10
N SER A 11 -8.88 -10.14 -10.70
CA SER A 11 -7.81 -9.14 -10.69
C SER A 11 -7.56 -8.58 -12.10
N THR A 12 -7.45 -9.46 -13.10
CA THR A 12 -7.25 -9.05 -14.49
C THR A 12 -8.42 -8.21 -15.01
N TRP A 13 -9.67 -8.57 -14.70
CA TRP A 13 -10.84 -7.79 -15.11
C TRP A 13 -10.89 -6.40 -14.48
N MET A 14 -10.36 -6.24 -13.26
CA MET A 14 -10.20 -4.95 -12.61
C MET A 14 -8.96 -4.15 -13.09
N GLY A 15 -8.26 -4.64 -14.12
CA GLY A 15 -7.05 -3.99 -14.64
C GLY A 15 -5.82 -4.16 -13.75
N LEU A 16 -5.86 -5.04 -12.74
CA LEU A 16 -4.71 -5.31 -11.88
C LEU A 16 -3.69 -6.18 -12.61
N VAL A 17 -2.44 -5.73 -12.58
CA VAL A 17 -1.31 -6.45 -13.17
C VAL A 17 -0.37 -6.96 -12.09
N PRO A 18 0.39 -8.06 -12.32
CA PRO A 18 1.40 -8.49 -11.39
C PRO A 18 2.40 -7.37 -11.09
N ALA A 19 2.61 -7.07 -9.81
CA ALA A 19 3.50 -6.03 -9.31
C ALA A 19 4.99 -6.44 -9.45
N THR A 20 5.44 -6.64 -10.69
CA THR A 20 6.83 -6.95 -11.03
C THR A 20 7.52 -5.72 -11.59
N LYS A 21 8.83 -5.58 -11.33
CA LYS A 21 9.65 -4.49 -11.87
C LYS A 21 9.46 -4.32 -13.39
N LYS A 22 9.50 -5.43 -14.13
CA LYS A 22 9.30 -5.45 -15.59
C LYS A 22 7.96 -4.87 -16.02
N ASN A 23 6.87 -5.19 -15.32
CA ASN A 23 5.55 -4.65 -15.65
C ASN A 23 5.47 -3.16 -15.35
N PHE A 24 5.97 -2.71 -14.19
CA PHE A 24 5.99 -1.28 -13.88
C PHE A 24 6.75 -0.48 -14.93
N ILE A 25 7.97 -0.90 -15.29
CA ILE A 25 8.76 -0.24 -16.33
C ILE A 25 7.96 -0.17 -17.65
N ARG A 26 7.44 -1.31 -18.12
CA ARG A 26 6.66 -1.38 -19.36
C ARG A 26 5.44 -0.44 -19.37
N TYR A 27 4.69 -0.38 -18.27
CA TYR A 27 3.48 0.45 -18.21
C TYR A 27 3.80 1.94 -18.05
N LEU A 28 4.82 2.28 -17.27
CA LEU A 28 5.29 3.65 -17.12
C LEU A 28 5.84 4.19 -18.45
N GLU A 29 6.64 3.40 -19.18
CA GLU A 29 7.14 3.74 -20.52
C GLU A 29 6.01 3.90 -21.55
N ALA A 30 4.94 3.13 -21.42
CA ALA A 30 3.74 3.25 -22.24
C ALA A 30 2.83 4.44 -21.85
N GLY A 31 3.25 5.27 -20.88
CA GLY A 31 2.53 6.48 -20.46
C GLY A 31 1.41 6.25 -19.45
N TYR A 32 1.29 5.04 -18.87
CA TYR A 32 0.29 4.77 -17.83
C TYR A 32 0.76 5.26 -16.46
N SER A 33 -0.21 5.64 -15.62
CA SER A 33 0.03 5.81 -14.19
C SER A 33 -0.10 4.47 -13.47
N CYS A 34 0.87 4.12 -12.64
CA CYS A 34 0.84 2.88 -11.86
C CYS A 34 0.64 3.18 -10.37
N ILE A 35 -0.26 2.42 -9.73
CA ILE A 35 -0.50 2.49 -8.29
C ILE A 35 0.11 1.26 -7.64
N ILE A 36 0.82 1.46 -6.52
CA ILE A 36 1.39 0.37 -5.73
C ILE A 36 1.04 0.56 -4.24
N ILE A 37 0.72 -0.54 -3.59
CA ILE A 37 0.58 -0.64 -2.13
C ILE A 37 1.84 -1.37 -1.62
N PRO A 38 2.86 -0.66 -1.10
CA PRO A 38 4.18 -1.24 -0.92
C PRO A 38 4.23 -2.35 0.15
N GLY A 39 3.37 -2.27 1.18
CA GLY A 39 3.39 -3.25 2.25
C GLY A 39 2.68 -4.57 1.91
N GLY A 40 1.60 -4.49 1.13
CA GLY A 40 0.87 -5.64 0.60
C GLY A 40 0.45 -6.60 1.72
N VAL A 41 0.81 -7.89 1.60
CA VAL A 41 0.43 -8.91 2.59
C VAL A 41 0.95 -8.60 4.00
N GLN A 42 2.08 -7.90 4.14
CA GLN A 42 2.61 -7.56 5.46
C GLN A 42 1.72 -6.54 6.19
N GLU A 43 1.12 -5.58 5.48
CA GLU A 43 0.19 -4.62 6.10
C GLU A 43 -1.03 -5.35 6.67
N ILE A 44 -1.55 -6.36 5.98
CA ILE A 44 -2.65 -7.19 6.48
C ILE A 44 -2.22 -7.99 7.73
N ILE A 45 -1.01 -8.55 7.72
CA ILE A 45 -0.48 -9.31 8.86
C ILE A 45 -0.36 -8.42 10.11
N TYR A 46 0.10 -7.19 9.95
CA TYR A 46 0.31 -6.23 11.04
C TYR A 46 -0.90 -5.33 11.33
N MET A 47 -1.99 -5.47 10.57
CA MET A 47 -3.22 -4.71 10.74
C MET A 47 -3.72 -4.75 12.19
N ASN A 48 -4.12 -3.61 12.71
CA ASN A 48 -4.58 -3.41 14.09
C ASN A 48 -5.80 -2.49 14.12
N HIS A 49 -6.59 -2.59 15.18
CA HIS A 49 -7.78 -1.74 15.36
C HIS A 49 -7.43 -0.35 15.92
N ASN A 50 -6.27 -0.21 16.59
CA ASN A 50 -5.90 1.02 17.30
C ASN A 50 -4.95 1.93 16.50
N TYR A 51 -4.34 1.42 15.43
CA TYR A 51 -3.37 2.17 14.63
C TYR A 51 -3.35 1.65 13.19
N GLU A 52 -3.04 2.56 12.27
CA GLU A 52 -2.78 2.23 10.87
C GLU A 52 -1.33 1.78 10.70
N VAL A 53 -1.10 0.84 9.79
CA VAL A 53 0.24 0.32 9.51
C VAL A 53 0.60 0.58 8.05
N ALA A 54 1.73 1.24 7.83
CA ALA A 54 2.32 1.37 6.51
C ALA A 54 3.67 0.65 6.49
N PHE A 55 3.78 -0.44 5.74
CA PHE A 55 5.01 -1.24 5.71
C PHE A 55 5.94 -0.69 4.63
N LEU A 56 6.60 0.43 4.92
CA LEU A 56 7.41 1.19 3.98
C LEU A 56 8.92 1.09 4.24
N LYS A 57 9.39 0.91 5.49
CA LYS A 57 10.82 1.12 5.85
C LYS A 57 11.77 0.24 5.05
N ARG A 58 11.36 -1.00 4.79
CA ARG A 58 12.16 -1.99 4.05
C ARG A 58 11.82 -2.08 2.56
N ARG A 59 10.82 -1.35 2.08
CA ARG A 59 10.30 -1.44 0.71
C ARG A 59 10.86 -0.31 -0.14
N ARG A 60 11.94 -0.59 -0.87
CA ARG A 60 12.63 0.40 -1.72
C ARG A 60 12.53 0.14 -3.22
N GLY A 61 12.02 -1.02 -3.62
CA GLY A 61 11.98 -1.42 -5.03
C GLY A 61 11.16 -0.49 -5.93
N PHE A 62 10.06 0.08 -5.41
CA PHE A 62 9.26 1.04 -6.19
C PHE A 62 10.00 2.38 -6.40
N VAL A 63 10.82 2.79 -5.44
CA VAL A 63 11.66 3.99 -5.54
C VAL A 63 12.75 3.77 -6.59
N GLN A 64 13.40 2.61 -6.56
CA GLN A 64 14.37 2.25 -7.59
C GLN A 64 13.75 2.30 -8.99
N VAL A 65 12.54 1.73 -9.18
CA VAL A 65 11.86 1.79 -10.47
C VAL A 65 11.57 3.22 -10.89
N ALA A 66 11.07 4.06 -9.98
CA ALA A 66 10.79 5.46 -10.29
C ALA A 66 12.04 6.25 -10.70
N ILE A 67 13.20 5.97 -10.08
CA ILE A 67 14.48 6.58 -10.47
C ILE A 67 14.93 6.09 -11.85
N GLU A 68 14.83 4.78 -12.12
CA GLU A 68 15.21 4.22 -13.42
C GLU A 68 14.33 4.74 -14.57
N THR A 69 13.04 4.94 -14.32
CA THR A 69 12.09 5.44 -15.32
C THR A 69 11.96 6.97 -15.34
N GLY A 70 12.57 7.68 -14.38
CA GLY A 70 12.38 9.13 -14.21
C GLY A 70 10.94 9.54 -13.87
N SER A 71 10.15 8.61 -13.34
CA SER A 71 8.73 8.85 -13.05
C SER A 71 8.56 9.49 -11.67
N PRO A 72 7.71 10.52 -11.52
CA PRO A 72 7.48 11.15 -10.22
C PRO A 72 6.77 10.19 -9.25
N LEU A 73 7.15 10.24 -7.97
CA LEU A 73 6.49 9.48 -6.91
C LEU A 73 5.42 10.33 -6.24
N VAL A 74 4.16 9.90 -6.31
CA VAL A 74 3.04 10.59 -5.66
C VAL A 74 2.65 9.86 -4.38
N PRO A 75 2.87 10.45 -3.19
CA PRO A 75 2.42 9.86 -1.93
C PRO A 75 0.90 9.99 -1.80
N VAL A 76 0.21 8.88 -1.57
CA VAL A 76 -1.24 8.84 -1.37
C VAL A 76 -1.54 8.11 -0.07
N PHE A 77 -2.40 8.69 0.76
CA PHE A 77 -2.85 8.07 2.01
C PHE A 77 -4.38 8.00 2.04
N CYS A 78 -4.92 6.87 2.48
CA CYS A 78 -6.36 6.61 2.51
C CYS A 78 -6.81 6.41 3.96
N PHE A 79 -7.58 7.37 4.48
CA PHE A 79 -8.17 7.35 5.81
C PHE A 79 -9.52 6.62 5.80
N GLY A 80 -9.85 5.97 6.92
CA GLY A 80 -11.15 5.31 7.10
C GLY A 80 -11.31 3.97 6.36
N GLN A 81 -10.31 3.55 5.57
CA GLN A 81 -10.34 2.29 4.81
C GLN A 81 -10.56 1.04 5.70
N THR A 82 -10.09 1.05 6.95
CA THR A 82 -10.25 -0.04 7.92
C THR A 82 -11.63 -0.05 8.59
N ASN A 83 -12.40 1.04 8.48
CA ASN A 83 -13.70 1.21 9.15
C ASN A 83 -14.89 0.73 8.31
N VAL A 84 -14.68 0.51 7.01
CA VAL A 84 -15.75 0.09 6.09
C VAL A 84 -16.10 -1.39 6.21
N TYR A 85 -15.25 -2.18 6.85
CA TYR A 85 -15.52 -3.57 7.23
C TYR A 85 -15.09 -3.82 8.67
N LYS A 86 -15.84 -4.68 9.36
CA LYS A 86 -15.32 -5.35 10.55
C LYS A 86 -14.49 -6.52 10.08
N TRP A 87 -13.39 -6.81 10.77
CA TRP A 87 -12.50 -7.88 10.39
C TRP A 87 -11.93 -8.60 11.61
N TRP A 88 -11.61 -9.86 11.41
CA TRP A 88 -10.88 -10.69 12.35
C TRP A 88 -9.81 -11.46 11.58
N LYS A 89 -8.63 -11.59 12.17
CA LYS A 89 -7.53 -12.37 11.61
C LYS A 89 -6.92 -13.27 12.69
N PRO A 90 -6.44 -14.47 12.32
CA PRO A 90 -5.67 -15.30 13.23
C PRO A 90 -4.42 -14.57 13.74
N GLN A 91 -3.99 -14.93 14.95
CA GLN A 91 -2.77 -14.41 15.57
C GLN A 91 -1.76 -15.54 15.78
N GLY A 92 -0.49 -15.17 15.98
CA GLY A 92 0.58 -16.11 16.31
C GLY A 92 1.57 -16.39 15.17
N LYS A 93 2.72 -16.98 15.55
CA LYS A 93 3.87 -17.21 14.66
C LYS A 93 3.54 -18.16 13.50
N PHE A 94 2.70 -19.17 13.74
CA PHE A 94 2.28 -20.12 12.71
C PHE A 94 1.50 -19.45 11.58
N TYR A 95 0.50 -18.62 11.91
CA TYR A 95 -0.26 -17.85 10.93
C TYR A 95 0.65 -16.95 10.08
N ILE A 96 1.58 -16.22 10.72
CA ILE A 96 2.54 -15.36 10.02
C ILE A 96 3.41 -16.17 9.06
N HIS A 97 3.86 -17.35 9.49
CA HIS A 97 4.68 -18.23 8.68
C HIS A 97 3.92 -18.72 7.44
N VAL A 98 2.70 -19.24 7.63
CA VAL A 98 1.83 -19.70 6.53
C VAL A 98 1.52 -18.55 5.58
N ALA A 99 1.05 -17.40 6.09
CA ALA A 99 0.67 -16.26 5.27
C ALA A 99 1.82 -15.73 4.39
N ARG A 100 3.05 -15.77 4.91
CA ARG A 100 4.26 -15.43 4.15
C ARG A 100 4.58 -16.46 3.08
N ALA A 101 4.46 -17.74 3.40
CA ALA A 101 4.72 -18.83 2.45
C ALA A 101 3.75 -18.79 1.26
N ILE A 102 2.45 -18.60 1.52
CA ILE A 102 1.42 -18.59 0.47
C ILE A 102 1.21 -17.22 -0.20
N ARG A 103 1.93 -16.17 0.24
CA ARG A 103 1.79 -14.77 -0.23
C ARG A 103 0.32 -14.30 -0.20
N PHE A 104 -0.39 -14.68 0.85
CA PHE A 104 -1.79 -14.35 1.10
C PHE A 104 -2.04 -14.37 2.60
N ALA A 105 -2.71 -13.36 3.13
CA ALA A 105 -3.06 -13.27 4.54
C ALA A 105 -4.56 -13.57 4.68
N PRO A 106 -4.96 -14.79 5.09
CA PRO A 106 -6.36 -15.09 5.29
C PRO A 106 -6.93 -14.23 6.41
N LEU A 107 -7.94 -13.44 6.07
CA LEU A 107 -8.69 -12.58 7.00
C LEU A 107 -10.19 -12.80 6.77
N ILE A 108 -10.96 -12.76 7.84
CA ILE A 108 -12.43 -12.79 7.77
C ILE A 108 -12.89 -11.36 7.91
N PHE A 109 -13.70 -10.88 6.96
CA PHE A 109 -14.28 -9.55 7.01
C PHE A 109 -15.76 -9.59 6.67
N TRP A 110 -16.52 -8.67 7.26
CA TRP A 110 -17.95 -8.52 7.04
C TRP A 110 -18.37 -7.06 7.21
N GLY A 111 -19.43 -6.68 6.51
CA GLY A 111 -19.97 -5.33 6.51
C GLY A 111 -21.43 -5.33 6.95
N ALA A 112 -22.26 -4.51 6.28
CA ALA A 112 -23.66 -4.31 6.64
C ALA A 112 -24.42 -5.64 6.68
N PHE A 113 -25.21 -5.86 7.73
CA PHE A 113 -25.99 -7.09 7.95
C PHE A 113 -25.17 -8.40 7.93
N GLY A 114 -23.86 -8.34 8.20
CA GLY A 114 -22.98 -9.53 8.14
C GLY A 114 -22.60 -9.97 6.72
N SER A 115 -22.94 -9.16 5.71
CA SER A 115 -22.70 -9.44 4.30
C SER A 115 -21.33 -8.90 3.82
N PRO A 116 -20.88 -9.20 2.59
CA PRO A 116 -19.69 -8.55 2.01
C PRO A 116 -19.93 -7.09 1.56
N ILE A 117 -21.07 -6.47 1.90
CA ILE A 117 -21.38 -5.07 1.55
C ILE A 117 -20.78 -4.13 2.60
N PRO A 118 -20.00 -3.10 2.24
CA PRO A 118 -19.32 -2.24 3.21
C PRO A 118 -20.29 -1.40 4.05
N TYR A 119 -19.86 -1.03 5.26
CA TYR A 119 -20.55 -0.04 6.08
C TYR A 119 -20.48 1.34 5.42
N ARG A 120 -21.53 2.16 5.60
CA ARG A 120 -21.55 3.56 5.18
C ARG A 120 -20.68 4.42 6.11
N LYS A 121 -19.36 4.35 5.91
CA LYS A 121 -18.35 5.15 6.61
C LYS A 121 -17.54 5.94 5.59
N PRO A 122 -17.12 7.18 5.91
CA PRO A 122 -16.32 7.99 5.01
C PRO A 122 -14.96 7.34 4.75
N ILE A 123 -14.48 7.48 3.51
CA ILE A 123 -13.13 7.15 3.09
C ILE A 123 -12.54 8.41 2.47
N ASP A 124 -11.51 8.95 3.11
CA ASP A 124 -10.85 10.17 2.64
C ASP A 124 -9.51 9.81 2.01
N ILE A 125 -9.38 10.04 0.69
CA ILE A 125 -8.16 9.78 -0.06
C ILE A 125 -7.41 11.10 -0.23
N ILE A 126 -6.25 11.19 0.41
CA ILE A 126 -5.38 12.36 0.36
C ILE A 126 -4.24 12.10 -0.62
N VAL A 127 -4.20 12.91 -1.68
CA VAL A 127 -3.13 12.90 -2.67
C VAL A 127 -2.13 13.99 -2.32
N GLY A 128 -0.88 13.61 -2.09
CA GLY A 128 0.20 14.54 -1.80
C GLY A 128 0.84 15.13 -3.04
N ARG A 129 1.79 16.04 -2.82
CA ARG A 129 2.57 16.64 -3.91
C ARG A 129 3.50 15.59 -4.54
N PRO A 130 3.64 15.58 -5.88
CA PRO A 130 4.62 14.74 -6.55
C PRO A 130 6.04 15.00 -6.03
N ILE A 131 6.79 13.92 -5.83
CA ILE A 131 8.22 13.95 -5.55
C ILE A 131 8.90 13.79 -6.90
N GLU A 132 9.43 14.89 -7.43
CA GLU A 132 10.17 14.90 -8.69
C GLU A 132 11.44 14.07 -8.58
N ILE A 133 11.67 13.27 -9.61
CA ILE A 133 12.76 12.30 -9.70
C ILE A 133 13.61 12.61 -10.92
N ARG A 134 14.93 12.70 -10.73
CA ARG A 134 15.88 12.72 -11.83
C ARG A 134 16.14 11.30 -12.28
N GLN A 135 16.03 11.05 -13.58
CA GLN A 135 16.29 9.71 -14.12
C GLN A 135 17.75 9.29 -13.92
N ASN A 136 17.97 8.09 -13.41
CA ASN A 136 19.27 7.43 -13.32
C ASN A 136 19.10 5.93 -13.57
N LEU A 137 19.74 5.41 -14.63
CA LEU A 137 19.63 4.00 -15.03
C LEU A 137 20.35 3.03 -14.08
N ASN A 138 21.30 3.53 -13.27
CA ASN A 138 22.02 2.74 -12.30
C ASN A 138 22.09 3.48 -10.95
N PRO A 139 20.95 3.60 -10.25
CA PRO A 139 20.88 4.38 -9.02
C PRO A 139 21.67 3.72 -7.89
N SER A 140 22.40 4.54 -7.14
CA SER A 140 23.13 4.07 -5.96
C SER A 140 22.16 3.70 -4.83
N ARG A 141 22.63 2.91 -3.86
CA ARG A 141 21.79 2.55 -2.70
C ARG A 141 21.45 3.78 -1.87
N GLU A 142 22.36 4.74 -1.83
CA GLU A 142 22.27 6.00 -1.11
C GLU A 142 21.20 6.90 -1.75
N GLU A 143 21.21 7.02 -3.08
CA GLU A 143 20.21 7.78 -3.84
C GLU A 143 18.80 7.19 -3.63
N VAL A 144 18.67 5.87 -3.73
CA VAL A 144 17.39 5.18 -3.46
C VAL A 144 16.94 5.41 -2.02
N ALA A 145 17.86 5.37 -1.05
CA ALA A 145 17.54 5.60 0.36
C ALA A 145 17.10 7.05 0.63
N GLU A 146 17.73 8.03 0.00
CA GLU A 146 17.37 9.44 0.11
C GLU A 146 15.96 9.72 -0.41
N VAL A 147 15.67 9.27 -1.64
CA VAL A 147 14.33 9.43 -2.24
C VAL A 147 13.28 8.68 -1.44
N HIS A 148 13.62 7.48 -0.95
CA HIS A 148 12.74 6.70 -0.08
C HIS A 148 12.42 7.44 1.23
N ALA A 149 13.42 8.06 1.88
CA ALA A 149 13.22 8.86 3.07
C ALA A 149 12.32 10.07 2.81
N ARG A 150 12.49 10.74 1.65
CA ARG A 150 11.59 11.83 1.21
C ARG A 150 10.15 11.33 1.06
N PHE A 151 9.95 10.16 0.44
CA PHE A 151 8.63 9.55 0.28
C PHE A 151 7.98 9.21 1.62
N VAL A 152 8.71 8.56 2.53
CA VAL A 152 8.22 8.22 3.87
C VAL A 152 7.84 9.48 4.64
N SER A 153 8.70 10.50 4.65
CA SER A 153 8.42 11.78 5.30
C SER A 153 7.18 12.47 4.71
N ALA A 154 6.97 12.37 3.38
CA ALA A 154 5.78 12.92 2.74
C ALA A 154 4.50 12.21 3.21
N ILE A 155 4.51 10.87 3.32
CA ILE A 155 3.39 10.09 3.86
C ILE A 155 3.11 10.46 5.32
N GLU A 156 4.14 10.57 6.17
CA GLU A 156 3.98 10.99 7.57
C GLU A 156 3.36 12.39 7.67
N LYS A 157 3.82 13.33 6.85
CA LYS A 157 3.27 14.69 6.80
C LYS A 157 1.82 14.72 6.35
N LEU A 158 1.44 13.91 5.36
CA LEU A 158 0.04 13.77 4.95
C LEU A 158 -0.80 13.23 6.10
N PHE A 159 -0.32 12.20 6.78
CA PHE A 159 -1.04 11.61 7.90
C PHE A 159 -1.26 12.64 9.02
N VAL A 160 -0.19 13.28 9.50
CA VAL A 160 -0.27 14.26 10.60
C VAL A 160 -1.16 15.44 10.23
N ARG A 161 -1.07 15.94 9.00
CA ARG A 161 -1.83 17.10 8.56
C ARG A 161 -3.34 16.83 8.46
N TYR A 162 -3.73 15.64 8.02
CA TYR A 162 -5.13 15.36 7.69
C TYR A 162 -5.86 14.48 8.71
N ARG A 163 -5.17 13.84 9.66
CA ARG A 163 -5.81 12.99 10.68
C ARG A 163 -6.91 13.71 11.46
N GLU A 164 -6.73 15.02 11.69
CA GLU A 164 -7.70 15.85 12.42
C GLU A 164 -8.94 16.16 11.61
N VAL A 165 -8.74 16.52 10.34
CA VAL A 165 -9.82 16.83 9.40
C VAL A 165 -10.69 15.59 9.14
N THR A 166 -10.09 14.40 9.14
CA THR A 166 -10.80 13.13 8.91
C THR A 166 -11.45 12.56 10.18
N GLY A 167 -11.35 13.22 11.33
CA GLY A 167 -11.94 12.76 12.59
C GLY A 167 -11.30 11.51 13.19
N LEU A 168 -10.04 11.21 12.83
CA LEU A 168 -9.29 10.02 13.26
C LEU A 168 -8.16 10.39 14.25
N ASN A 169 -8.46 11.29 15.18
CA ASN A 169 -7.49 11.87 16.13
C ASN A 169 -6.80 10.83 17.03
N ASN A 170 -7.51 9.73 17.29
CA ASN A 170 -7.08 8.69 18.24
C ASN A 170 -6.27 7.57 17.57
N ILE A 171 -6.03 7.66 16.26
CA ILE A 171 -5.33 6.65 15.49
C ILE A 171 -3.89 7.12 15.25
N GLU A 172 -2.93 6.24 15.52
CA GLU A 172 -1.53 6.46 15.18
C GLU A 172 -1.19 5.80 13.84
N LEU A 173 -0.25 6.38 13.09
CA LEU A 173 0.36 5.71 11.95
C LEU A 173 1.68 5.08 12.36
N LYS A 174 1.80 3.75 12.21
CA LYS A 174 3.03 3.01 12.42
C LYS A 174 3.69 2.67 11.10
N ILE A 175 4.80 3.32 10.82
CA ILE A 175 5.62 2.99 9.66
C ILE A 175 6.61 1.89 10.03
N VAL A 176 6.49 0.73 9.38
CA VAL A 176 7.24 -0.52 9.67
C VAL A 176 8.11 -0.94 8.49
#